data_AF-A0A1N7U6J2-F1
#
_entry.id   AF-A0A1N7U6J2-F1
#
_cell.length_a   1.000
_cell.length_b   1.000
_cell.length_c   1.000
_cell.angle_alpha   90.00
_cell.angle_beta   90.00
_cell.angle_gamma   90.00
#
_symmetry.space_group_name_H-M   'P 1'
#
loop_
_entity.id
_entity.type
_entity.pdbx_description
1 polymer ?
#
loop_
_entity_poly.entity_id
_entity_poly.type
_entity_poly.pdbx_seq_one_letter_code
_entity_poly.pdbx_strand_id
1 'polypeptide(L)'
;MDVSSKSANNELELAFANTKEGKWLKENVHRAGFIIRYPKGKENITGYAYEPWHIRYVGDIAESIYKDKLTLEEYMHQGKRKNQT
;
A
#
# COMPACT_ATOMS: atom_id res chain seq x y z
N MET A 1 -8.04 -6.29 -1.42
CA MET A 1 -8.69 -6.92 -0.26
C MET A 1 -8.67 -5.89 0.83
N ASP A 2 -9.79 -5.68 1.49
CA ASP A 2 -9.88 -4.76 2.63
C ASP A 2 -9.71 -5.57 3.91
N VAL A 3 -8.82 -5.09 4.79
CA VAL A 3 -8.52 -5.75 6.05
C VAL A 3 -8.62 -4.76 7.20
N SER A 4 -9.07 -5.23 8.35
CA SER A 4 -9.11 -4.44 9.58
C SER A 4 -8.70 -5.33 10.75
N SER A 5 -8.96 -4.87 11.96
CA SER A 5 -8.65 -5.59 13.18
C SER A 5 -9.68 -5.28 14.25
N LYS A 6 -9.80 -6.18 15.23
CA LYS A 6 -10.69 -5.98 16.39
C LYS A 6 -10.37 -4.68 17.14
N SER A 7 -9.10 -4.25 17.17
CA SER A 7 -8.68 -2.99 17.81
C SER A 7 -9.17 -1.73 17.06
N ALA A 8 -9.61 -1.88 15.81
CA ALA A 8 -10.30 -0.87 15.01
C ALA A 8 -11.79 -1.22 14.79
N ASN A 9 -12.40 -2.03 15.66
CA ASN A 9 -13.78 -2.50 15.54
C ASN A 9 -14.11 -3.23 14.21
N ASN A 10 -13.09 -3.74 13.52
CA ASN A 10 -13.18 -4.27 12.16
C ASN A 10 -13.73 -3.27 11.12
N GLU A 11 -13.67 -1.97 11.41
CA GLU A 11 -14.11 -0.90 10.50
C GLU A 11 -13.00 -0.52 9.50
N LEU A 12 -13.41 0.06 8.38
CA LEU A 12 -12.52 0.50 7.30
C LEU A 12 -12.28 2.02 7.40
N GLU A 13 -11.64 2.41 8.50
CA GLU A 13 -11.49 3.82 8.89
C GLU A 13 -10.03 4.21 9.09
N LEU A 14 -9.74 5.51 9.03
CA LEU A 14 -8.39 6.05 9.24
C LEU A 14 -7.80 5.67 10.61
N ALA A 15 -8.67 5.43 11.60
CA ALA A 15 -8.28 4.97 12.93
C ALA A 15 -7.48 3.66 12.89
N PHE A 16 -7.70 2.80 11.88
CA PHE A 16 -6.94 1.56 11.71
C PHE A 16 -5.43 1.82 11.61
N ALA A 17 -5.00 2.91 10.96
CA ALA A 17 -3.58 3.27 10.85
C ALA A 17 -2.90 3.54 12.19
N ASN A 18 -3.66 3.87 13.24
CA ASN A 18 -3.13 4.18 14.56
C ASN A 18 -3.02 2.96 15.48
N THR A 19 -3.69 1.86 15.12
CA THR A 19 -3.63 0.58 15.85
C THR A 19 -2.25 -0.09 15.70
N LYS A 20 -1.98 -1.08 16.56
CA LYS A 20 -0.77 -1.91 16.44
C LYS A 20 -0.79 -2.72 15.15
N GLU A 21 -1.95 -3.24 14.78
CA GLU A 21 -2.19 -4.08 13.62
C GLU A 21 -2.03 -3.30 12.31
N GLY A 22 -2.59 -2.09 12.22
CA GLY A 22 -2.42 -1.23 11.04
C GLY A 22 -0.97 -0.77 10.84
N LYS A 23 -0.26 -0.44 11.93
CA LYS A 23 1.19 -0.14 11.88
C LYS A 23 1.98 -1.37 11.44
N TRP A 24 1.69 -2.54 12.00
CA TRP A 24 2.34 -3.78 11.59
C TRP A 24 2.09 -4.08 10.12
N LEU A 25 0.84 -3.94 9.66
CA LEU A 25 0.46 -4.19 8.27
C LEU A 25 1.27 -3.29 7.32
N LYS A 26 1.29 -1.98 7.57
CA LYS A 26 2.03 -1.01 6.76
C LYS A 26 3.50 -1.41 6.56
N GLU A 27 4.16 -1.87 7.61
CA GLU A 27 5.60 -2.20 7.59
C GLU A 27 5.89 -3.65 7.13
N ASN A 28 4.89 -4.54 7.03
CA ASN A 28 5.13 -5.97 6.77
C ASN A 28 4.39 -6.54 5.55
N VAL A 29 3.36 -5.87 5.04
CA VAL A 29 2.46 -6.42 4.01
C VAL A 29 3.18 -6.80 2.70
N HIS A 30 4.28 -6.11 2.38
CA HIS A 30 5.15 -6.40 1.24
C HIS A 30 5.80 -7.77 1.30
N ARG A 31 6.06 -8.30 2.49
CA ARG A 31 6.68 -9.62 2.70
C ARG A 31 5.81 -10.77 2.20
N ALA A 32 4.52 -10.52 2.00
CA ALA A 32 3.55 -11.45 1.44
C ALA A 32 3.14 -11.08 0.00
N GLY A 33 3.86 -10.18 -0.68
CA GLY A 33 3.56 -9.76 -2.04
C GLY A 33 2.42 -8.74 -2.15
N PHE A 34 2.06 -8.06 -1.06
CA PHE A 34 1.01 -7.03 -1.03
C PHE A 34 1.56 -5.63 -0.78
N ILE A 35 0.84 -4.61 -1.23
CA ILE A 35 1.13 -3.21 -0.94
C ILE A 35 -0.07 -2.54 -0.28
N ILE A 36 0.16 -1.50 0.52
CA ILE A 36 -0.88 -0.51 0.84
C ILE A 36 -1.15 0.27 -0.44
N ARG A 37 -2.34 0.07 -1.03
CA ARG A 37 -2.59 0.51 -2.40
C ARG A 37 -2.70 2.02 -2.54
N TYR A 38 -3.27 2.66 -1.53
CA TYR A 38 -3.52 4.10 -1.48
C TYR A 38 -2.83 4.69 -0.26
N PRO A 39 -1.51 4.96 -0.33
CA PRO A 39 -0.74 5.49 0.79
C PRO A 39 -0.99 7.00 0.99
N LYS A 40 -0.82 7.46 2.24
CA LYS A 40 -0.97 8.87 2.61
C LYS A 40 -0.01 9.77 1.83
N GLY A 41 -0.52 10.90 1.33
CA GLY A 41 0.29 11.89 0.58
C GLY A 41 0.51 11.54 -0.89
N LYS A 42 -0.17 10.51 -1.42
CA LYS A 42 -0.09 10.08 -2.82
C LYS A 42 -1.45 10.18 -3.52
N GLU A 43 -2.34 11.02 -3.01
CA GLU A 43 -3.70 11.23 -3.51
C GLU A 43 -3.67 11.77 -4.94
N ASN A 44 -2.76 12.71 -5.23
CA ASN A 44 -2.59 13.29 -6.58
C ASN A 44 -2.10 12.30 -7.63
N ILE A 45 -1.56 11.15 -7.20
CA ILE A 45 -1.04 10.12 -8.11
C ILE A 45 -2.05 8.98 -8.25
N THR A 46 -2.58 8.51 -7.12
CA THR A 46 -3.49 7.36 -7.10
C THR A 46 -4.94 7.74 -7.39
N GLY A 47 -5.33 8.99 -7.12
CA GLY A 47 -6.72 9.46 -7.20
C GLY A 47 -7.58 9.11 -5.98
N TYR A 48 -7.01 8.45 -4.96
CA TYR A 48 -7.73 8.02 -3.76
C TYR A 48 -7.12 8.65 -2.51
N ALA A 49 -7.97 8.91 -1.51
CA ALA A 49 -7.52 9.29 -0.18
C ALA A 49 -6.72 8.15 0.49
N TYR A 50 -6.09 8.43 1.63
CA TYR A 50 -5.37 7.40 2.37
C TYR A 50 -6.30 6.28 2.86
N GLU A 51 -6.03 5.04 2.44
CA GLU A 51 -6.79 3.86 2.85
C GLU A 51 -5.85 2.82 3.49
N PRO A 52 -5.57 2.91 4.81
CA PRO A 52 -4.67 1.98 5.51
C PRO A 52 -5.12 0.52 5.49
N TRP A 53 -6.41 0.26 5.24
CA TRP A 53 -7.01 -1.07 5.18
C TRP A 53 -6.89 -1.74 3.81
N HIS A 54 -6.67 -0.98 2.74
CA HIS A 54 -6.77 -1.49 1.38
C HIS A 54 -5.43 -2.05 0.90
N ILE A 55 -5.34 -3.38 0.86
CA ILE A 55 -4.16 -4.10 0.39
C ILE A 55 -4.35 -4.66 -1.02
N ARG A 56 -3.31 -4.56 -1.83
CA ARG A 56 -3.30 -5.08 -3.21
C ARG A 56 -2.16 -6.07 -3.41
N TYR A 57 -2.50 -7.29 -3.83
CA TYR A 57 -1.51 -8.27 -4.25
C TYR A 57 -0.86 -7.86 -5.58
N VAL A 58 0.46 -7.87 -5.60
CA VAL A 58 1.30 -7.58 -6.77
C VAL A 58 2.45 -8.58 -6.94
N GLY A 59 2.62 -9.53 -6.02
CA GLY A 59 3.71 -10.51 -6.05
C GLY A 59 5.06 -9.87 -5.71
N ASP A 60 6.12 -10.39 -6.32
CA ASP A 60 7.51 -10.07 -5.96
C ASP A 60 7.87 -8.58 -6.08
N ILE A 61 7.15 -7.80 -6.90
CA ILE A 61 7.40 -6.36 -7.03
C ILE A 61 7.01 -5.56 -5.77
N ALA A 62 6.25 -6.15 -4.85
CA ALA A 62 5.80 -5.48 -3.62
C ALA A 62 6.98 -4.96 -2.78
N GLU A 63 8.08 -5.71 -2.72
CA GLU A 63 9.24 -5.33 -1.92
C GLU A 63 9.95 -4.09 -2.47
N SER A 64 10.09 -3.96 -3.80
CA SER A 64 10.64 -2.75 -4.42
C SER A 64 9.72 -1.55 -4.22
N ILE A 65 8.41 -1.72 -4.45
CA ILE A 65 7.42 -0.66 -4.24
C ILE A 65 7.48 -0.14 -2.80
N TYR A 66 7.58 -1.04 -1.82
CA TYR A 66 7.69 -0.69 -0.41
C TYR A 66 8.99 0.05 -0.08
N LYS A 67 10.15 -0.49 -0.47
CA LYS A 67 11.46 0.11 -0.18
C LYS A 67 11.60 1.51 -0.78
N ASP A 68 11.13 1.67 -2.01
CA ASP A 68 11.23 2.92 -2.76
C ASP A 68 10.08 3.90 -2.45
N LYS A 69 9.14 3.52 -1.57
CA LYS A 69 7.96 4.31 -1.18
C LYS A 69 7.13 4.78 -2.38
N LEU A 70 6.96 3.88 -3.35
CA LEU A 70 6.25 4.14 -4.59
C LEU A 70 4.78 3.74 -4.48
N THR A 71 3.98 4.35 -5.34
CA THR A 71 2.68 3.82 -5.76
C THR A 71 2.87 2.79 -6.88
N LEU A 72 1.81 2.03 -7.18
CA LEU A 72 1.83 1.10 -8.31
C LEU A 72 1.98 1.84 -9.65
N GLU A 73 1.33 3.01 -9.77
CA GLU A 73 1.41 3.89 -10.93
C GLU A 73 2.84 4.35 -11.21
N GLU A 74 3.55 4.81 -10.17
CA GLU A 74 4.95 5.25 -10.26
C GLU A 74 5.85 4.08 -10.65
N TYR A 75 5.67 2.91 -10.05
CA TYR A 75 6.46 1.72 -10.38
C TYR A 75 6.29 1.30 -11.85
N MET A 76 5.05 1.25 -12.34
CA MET A 76 4.77 0.87 -13.73
C MET A 76 5.30 1.90 -14.74
N HIS A 77 5.32 3.18 -14.40
CA HIS A 77 5.93 4.20 -15.25
C HIS A 77 7.46 4.06 -15.35
N GLN A 78 8.13 3.67 -14.26
CA GLN A 78 9.58 3.43 -14.28
C GLN A 78 9.95 2.21 -15.14
N GLY A 79 9.17 1.12 -15.07
CA GLY A 79 9.37 -0.05 -15.91
C GLY A 79 9.27 0.25 -17.40
N LYS A 80 8.34 1.12 -17.81
CA LYS A 80 8.21 1.56 -19.21
C LYS A 80 9.43 2.34 -19.71
N ARG A 81 10.08 3.14 -18.86
CA ARG A 81 11.29 3.90 -19.23
C ARG A 81 12.51 3.00 -19.44
N LYS A 82 12.66 1.92 -18.67
CA LYS A 82 13.78 0.97 -18.80
C LYS A 82 13.71 0.09 -20.05
N ASN A 83 12.50 -0.16 -20.57
CA ASN A 83 12.30 -0.97 -21.78
C ASN A 83 12.31 -0.15 -23.09
N GLN A 84 12.67 1.15 -23.02
CA GLN A 84 12.74 2.05 -24.18
C GLN A 84 14.16 2.56 -24.47
N THR A 85 15.17 2.01 -23.80
CA THR A 85 16.62 2.24 -24.03
C THR A 85 17.28 0.93 -24.44
#